data_AF-A0A9J7MZ22-F1
#
_entry.id   AF-A0A9J7MZ22-F1
#
_cell.length_a   1.000
_cell.length_b   1.000
_cell.length_c   1.000
_cell.angle_alpha   90.00
_cell.angle_beta   90.00
_cell.angle_gamma   90.00
#
_symmetry.space_group_name_H-M   'P 1'
#
loop_
_entity.id
_entity.type
_entity.pdbx_description
1 polymer ?
#
loop_
_entity_poly.entity_id
_entity_poly.type
_entity_poly.pdbx_seq_one_letter_code
_entity_poly.pdbx_strand_id
1 'polypeptide(L)'
;MPFTTVETIVTNLTVTACPIGRFGRFCAERCQCYNGASCHSFNGACRCAPGWRGRNCNIEYSVLSIESPTTDLIDLRYGQDLQLRCIGHNIQVTNVTWLFGNNSPDITISGSTSTLHYKSFLPEHEGNVTCEAFATNGDKFRVTEQIRIAGCQDNFYGQECNRVCNCTEWQTCYRDMGCAPGDAHYGPGRP
;
A
#
# COMPACT_ATOMS: atom_id res chain seq x y z
N MET A 1 44.70 36.28 19.00
CA MET A 1 43.27 35.94 19.23
C MET A 1 43.04 34.60 18.55
N PRO A 2 42.82 33.49 19.28
CA PRO A 2 42.59 32.19 18.65
C PRO A 2 41.10 32.02 18.33
N PHE A 3 40.82 31.55 17.11
CA PHE A 3 39.49 31.18 16.66
C PHE A 3 39.10 29.84 17.30
N THR A 4 38.04 29.82 18.10
CA THR A 4 37.42 28.60 18.62
C THR A 4 36.74 27.84 17.48
N THR A 5 37.23 26.65 17.16
CA THR A 5 36.56 25.71 16.27
C THR A 5 35.28 25.23 16.94
N VAL A 6 34.12 25.52 16.33
CA VAL A 6 32.84 24.93 16.72
C VAL A 6 32.85 23.48 16.25
N GLU A 7 32.99 22.53 17.17
CA GLU A 7 32.78 21.12 16.89
C GLU A 7 31.28 20.89 16.70
N THR A 8 30.86 20.71 15.45
CA THR A 8 29.52 20.24 15.13
C THR A 8 29.40 18.80 15.62
N ILE A 9 28.76 18.61 16.77
CA ILE A 9 28.36 17.28 17.24
C ILE A 9 27.31 16.77 16.26
N VAL A 10 27.72 15.93 15.31
CA VAL A 10 26.79 15.16 14.49
C VAL A 10 26.20 14.08 15.42
N THR A 11 25.19 14.45 16.20
CA THR A 11 24.39 13.44 16.89
C THR A 11 23.65 12.68 15.79
N ASN A 12 24.06 11.44 15.53
CA ASN A 12 23.31 10.51 14.70
C ASN A 12 21.94 10.30 15.33
N LEU A 13 20.97 11.16 14.99
CA LEU A 13 19.60 11.05 15.44
C LEU A 13 18.94 9.99 14.56
N THR A 14 18.97 8.74 15.02
CA THR A 14 18.10 7.71 14.47
C THR A 14 16.67 8.16 14.74
N VAL A 15 15.96 8.62 13.70
CA VAL A 15 14.53 8.92 13.79
C VAL A 15 13.79 7.58 13.85
N THR A 16 13.70 7.00 15.04
CA THR A 16 12.83 5.87 15.28
C THR A 16 11.38 6.35 15.20
N ALA A 17 10.56 5.67 14.41
CA ALA A 17 9.13 5.94 14.36
C ALA A 17 8.53 5.79 15.76
N CYS A 18 7.66 6.71 16.15
CA CYS A 18 6.93 6.63 17.41
C CYS A 18 6.03 5.38 17.47
N PRO A 19 5.79 4.83 18.68
CA PRO A 19 4.81 3.76 18.84
C PRO A 19 3.42 4.21 18.38
N ILE A 20 2.60 3.26 17.98
CA ILE A 20 1.25 3.50 17.46
C ILE A 20 0.46 4.40 18.43
N GLY A 21 -0.15 5.45 17.88
CA GLY A 21 -0.97 6.41 18.64
C GLY A 21 -0.19 7.55 19.30
N ARG A 22 1.12 7.68 19.06
CA ARG A 22 1.94 8.79 19.56
C ARG A 22 2.74 9.47 18.46
N PHE A 23 3.08 10.73 18.68
CA PHE A 23 3.91 11.52 17.77
C PHE A 23 4.76 12.57 18.49
N GLY A 24 5.57 13.28 17.71
CA GLY A 24 6.34 14.42 18.18
C GLY A 24 7.64 14.03 18.85
N ARG A 25 8.34 15.02 19.42
CA ARG A 25 9.65 14.80 20.03
C ARG A 25 9.53 13.84 21.21
N PHE A 26 10.33 12.77 21.19
CA PHE A 26 10.28 11.69 22.19
C PHE A 26 8.90 11.02 22.32
N CYS A 27 8.03 11.12 21.32
CA CYS A 27 6.69 10.53 21.32
C CYS A 27 5.80 11.01 22.49
N ALA A 28 6.04 12.25 22.93
CA ALA A 28 5.36 12.85 24.07
C ALA A 28 3.88 13.15 23.77
N GLU A 29 3.51 13.36 22.51
CA GLU A 29 2.17 13.75 22.09
C GLU A 29 1.33 12.53 21.72
N ARG A 30 0.02 12.60 21.97
CA ARG A 30 -0.95 11.56 21.62
C ARG A 30 -1.70 11.95 20.36
N CYS A 31 -1.86 11.00 19.45
CA CYS A 31 -2.63 11.21 18.24
C CYS A 31 -4.12 11.43 18.56
N GLN A 32 -4.74 12.34 17.83
CA GLN A 32 -6.16 12.69 17.95
C GLN A 32 -6.93 12.27 16.69
N CYS A 33 -6.66 11.05 16.22
CA CYS A 33 -7.32 10.48 15.04
C CYS A 33 -8.38 9.47 15.48
N TYR A 34 -9.54 9.51 14.84
CA TYR A 34 -10.68 8.66 15.18
C TYR A 34 -10.97 7.63 14.07
N ASN A 35 -11.90 6.71 14.34
CA ASN A 35 -12.48 5.80 13.34
C ASN A 35 -11.45 4.93 12.59
N GLY A 36 -10.50 4.35 13.33
CA GLY A 36 -9.49 3.45 12.75
C GLY A 36 -8.38 4.16 11.97
N ALA A 37 -8.34 5.49 12.00
CA ALA A 37 -7.28 6.26 11.36
C ALA A 37 -5.92 6.05 12.04
N SER A 38 -4.86 6.09 11.22
CA SER A 38 -3.47 6.11 11.68
C SER A 38 -2.95 7.54 11.75
N CYS A 39 -1.86 7.78 12.47
CA CYS A 39 -1.24 9.10 12.56
C CYS A 39 0.24 9.05 12.17
N HIS A 40 0.71 10.13 11.56
CA HIS A 40 2.10 10.30 11.22
C HIS A 40 2.95 10.52 12.49
N SER A 41 3.99 9.72 12.67
CA SER A 41 4.80 9.69 13.90
C SER A 41 5.55 10.99 14.19
N PHE A 42 5.83 11.82 13.18
CA PHE A 42 6.53 13.09 13.37
C PHE A 42 5.63 14.24 13.82
N ASN A 43 4.45 14.41 13.22
CA ASN A 43 3.63 15.62 13.36
C ASN A 43 2.17 15.34 13.77
N GLY A 44 1.79 14.07 13.95
CA GLY A 44 0.46 13.68 14.42
C GLY A 44 -0.65 13.83 13.38
N ALA A 45 -0.32 14.15 12.11
CA ALA A 45 -1.30 14.26 11.05
C ALA A 45 -2.01 12.92 10.80
N CYS A 46 -3.34 12.95 10.66
CA CYS A 46 -4.13 11.74 10.50
C CYS A 46 -4.18 11.27 9.05
N ARG A 47 -3.99 9.97 8.84
CA ARG A 47 -4.33 9.25 7.62
C ARG A 47 -5.63 8.47 7.88
N CYS A 48 -6.72 8.99 7.32
CA CYS A 48 -8.06 8.47 7.56
C CYS A 48 -8.28 7.12 6.88
N ALA A 49 -9.07 6.27 7.53
CA ALA A 49 -9.64 5.10 6.89
C ALA A 49 -10.69 5.52 5.84
N PRO A 50 -10.94 4.69 4.81
CA PRO A 50 -12.03 4.92 3.86
C PRO A 50 -13.37 5.18 4.58
N GLY A 51 -14.18 6.09 4.03
CA GLY A 51 -15.43 6.53 4.65
C GLY A 51 -15.30 7.68 5.65
N TRP A 52 -14.07 8.08 6.02
CA TRP A 52 -13.81 9.14 6.99
C TRP A 52 -12.87 10.23 6.48
N ARG A 53 -13.18 11.48 6.82
CA ARG A 53 -12.37 12.66 6.45
C ARG A 53 -12.31 13.69 7.57
N GLY A 54 -11.63 14.79 7.28
CA GLY A 54 -11.38 15.87 8.23
C GLY A 54 -10.04 15.69 8.95
N ARG A 55 -9.58 16.74 9.63
CA ARG A 55 -8.26 16.78 10.29
C ARG A 55 -8.04 15.59 11.24
N ASN A 56 -9.11 15.17 11.92
CA ASN A 56 -9.10 14.11 12.92
C ASN A 56 -9.85 12.84 12.46
N CYS A 57 -10.27 12.77 11.20
CA CYS A 57 -11.04 11.64 10.65
C CYS A 57 -12.39 11.38 11.34
N ASN A 58 -13.08 12.45 11.75
CA ASN A 58 -14.35 12.40 12.49
C ASN A 58 -15.58 12.77 11.64
N ILE A 59 -15.42 12.98 10.34
CA ILE A 59 -16.51 13.33 9.43
C ILE A 59 -16.75 12.15 8.49
N GLU A 60 -17.95 11.59 8.52
CA GLU A 60 -18.39 10.56 7.57
C GLU A 60 -18.54 11.15 6.17
N TYR A 61 -18.19 10.37 5.16
CA TYR A 61 -18.52 10.67 3.78
C TYR A 61 -18.66 9.37 2.96
N SER A 62 -19.45 9.47 1.89
CA SER A 62 -19.68 8.38 0.95
C SER A 62 -18.49 8.22 0.00
N VAL A 63 -17.89 7.04 -0.08
CA VAL A 63 -16.74 6.76 -0.96
C VAL A 63 -16.60 5.27 -1.30
N LEU A 64 -16.04 4.95 -2.45
CA LEU A 64 -15.61 3.59 -2.80
C LEU A 64 -14.14 3.39 -2.45
N SER A 65 -13.78 2.22 -1.95
CA SER A 65 -12.38 1.76 -1.85
C SER A 65 -12.20 0.42 -2.54
N ILE A 66 -10.98 0.17 -3.02
CA ILE A 66 -10.52 -1.15 -3.44
C ILE A 66 -9.49 -1.61 -2.40
N GLU A 67 -9.77 -2.73 -1.74
CA GLU A 67 -8.95 -3.26 -0.67
C GLU A 67 -8.66 -4.74 -0.93
N SER A 68 -7.51 -5.24 -0.47
CA SER A 68 -7.20 -6.67 -0.47
C SER A 68 -7.13 -7.21 0.96
N PRO A 69 -7.80 -8.33 1.28
CA PRO A 69 -7.72 -8.95 2.59
C PRO A 69 -6.45 -9.79 2.77
N THR A 70 -5.75 -10.13 1.69
CA THR A 70 -4.65 -11.10 1.71
C THR A 70 -3.28 -10.45 1.62
N THR A 71 -3.18 -9.22 1.10
CA THR A 71 -1.88 -8.58 0.84
C THR A 71 -2.03 -7.06 0.66
N ASP A 72 -0.92 -6.33 0.77
CA ASP A 72 -0.88 -4.93 0.33
C ASP A 72 -0.75 -4.89 -1.20
N LEU A 73 -1.49 -4.00 -1.86
CA LEU A 73 -1.46 -3.87 -3.33
C LEU A 73 -0.11 -3.40 -3.86
N ILE A 74 0.76 -2.88 -2.99
CA ILE A 74 2.14 -2.52 -3.34
C ILE A 74 3.11 -3.71 -3.30
N ASP A 75 2.76 -4.81 -2.63
CA ASP A 75 3.64 -5.96 -2.36
C ASP A 75 3.17 -7.24 -3.08
N LEU A 76 2.51 -7.07 -4.23
CA LEU A 76 1.96 -8.18 -5.00
C LEU A 76 3.07 -9.07 -5.59
N ARG A 77 3.00 -10.39 -5.36
CA ARG A 77 3.94 -11.38 -5.91
C ARG A 77 3.39 -12.11 -7.13
N TYR A 78 4.29 -12.49 -8.03
CA TYR A 78 3.96 -13.32 -9.19
C TYR A 78 3.34 -14.65 -8.75
N GLY A 79 2.24 -15.04 -9.39
CA GLY A 79 1.55 -16.31 -9.17
C GLY A 79 0.76 -16.41 -7.86
N GLN A 80 0.73 -15.35 -7.04
CA GLN A 80 -0.04 -15.35 -5.79
C GLN A 80 -1.55 -15.34 -6.07
N ASP A 81 -2.35 -15.87 -5.15
CA ASP A 81 -3.79 -15.64 -5.19
C ASP A 81 -4.09 -14.22 -4.66
N LEU A 82 -4.84 -13.46 -5.46
CA LEU A 82 -5.21 -12.09 -5.14
C LEU A 82 -6.72 -11.97 -5.04
N GLN A 83 -7.19 -11.53 -3.87
CA GLN A 83 -8.58 -11.17 -3.67
C GLN A 83 -8.68 -9.65 -3.58
N LEU A 84 -9.51 -9.03 -4.44
CA LEU A 84 -9.84 -7.61 -4.38
C LEU A 84 -11.28 -7.46 -3.93
N ARG A 85 -11.52 -6.48 -3.07
CA ARG A 85 -12.84 -6.12 -2.57
C ARG A 85 -13.09 -4.67 -2.93
N CYS A 86 -14.16 -4.41 -3.66
CA CYS A 86 -14.68 -3.07 -3.78
C CYS A 86 -15.74 -2.87 -2.71
N ILE A 87 -15.57 -1.83 -1.90
CA ILE A 87 -16.40 -1.55 -0.74
C ILE A 87 -16.96 -0.13 -0.85
N GLY A 88 -18.28 -0.01 -0.81
CA GLY A 88 -18.96 1.28 -0.61
C GLY A 88 -19.05 1.64 0.86
N HIS A 89 -18.26 2.62 1.28
CA HIS A 89 -18.29 3.16 2.63
C HIS A 89 -19.35 4.25 2.72
N ASN A 90 -20.33 4.08 3.60
CA ASN A 90 -21.47 4.99 3.76
C ASN A 90 -22.26 5.21 2.46
N ILE A 91 -22.41 4.16 1.65
CA ILE A 91 -23.15 4.21 0.39
C ILE A 91 -24.22 3.11 0.35
N GLN A 92 -25.43 3.48 -0.07
CA GLN A 92 -26.51 2.56 -0.42
C GLN A 92 -26.50 2.37 -1.94
N VAL A 93 -25.80 1.35 -2.43
CA VAL A 93 -25.66 1.06 -3.87
C VAL A 93 -26.53 -0.12 -4.29
N THR A 94 -27.03 -0.06 -5.53
CA THR A 94 -27.82 -1.13 -6.13
C THR A 94 -26.93 -2.17 -6.82
N ASN A 95 -25.92 -1.70 -7.55
CA ASN A 95 -24.93 -2.51 -8.23
C ASN A 95 -23.53 -1.89 -8.16
N VAL A 96 -22.54 -2.77 -8.16
CA VAL A 96 -21.12 -2.47 -8.26
C VAL A 96 -20.59 -3.11 -9.52
N THR A 97 -19.88 -2.35 -10.32
CA THR A 97 -19.29 -2.78 -11.58
C THR A 97 -17.76 -2.63 -11.54
N TRP A 98 -17.05 -3.72 -11.82
CA TRP A 98 -15.62 -3.71 -12.06
C TRP A 98 -15.35 -3.43 -13.54
N LEU A 99 -14.45 -2.49 -13.82
CA LEU A 99 -13.97 -2.17 -15.16
C LEU A 99 -12.46 -2.43 -15.22
N PHE A 100 -12.00 -3.11 -16.27
CA PHE A 100 -10.59 -3.48 -16.43
C PHE A 100 -9.96 -2.74 -17.60
N GLY A 101 -8.80 -2.11 -17.36
CA GLY A 101 -8.06 -1.37 -18.40
C GLY A 101 -7.40 -2.25 -19.47
N ASN A 102 -7.43 -3.57 -19.33
CA ASN A 102 -6.76 -4.55 -20.20
C ASN A 102 -7.72 -5.23 -21.21
N ASN A 103 -8.84 -4.60 -21.57
CA ASN A 103 -9.91 -5.14 -22.43
C ASN A 103 -10.59 -6.42 -21.90
N SER A 104 -10.48 -6.72 -20.60
CA SER A 104 -11.29 -7.77 -19.96
C SER A 104 -12.75 -7.30 -19.82
N PRO A 105 -13.74 -8.20 -19.87
CA PRO A 105 -15.15 -7.83 -19.73
C PRO A 105 -15.45 -7.26 -18.34
N ASP A 106 -16.32 -6.26 -18.29
CA ASP A 106 -16.80 -5.69 -17.04
C ASP A 106 -17.63 -6.70 -16.24
N ILE A 107 -17.47 -6.71 -14.91
CA ILE A 107 -18.22 -7.62 -14.02
C ILE A 107 -19.14 -6.79 -13.14
N THR A 108 -20.46 -6.98 -13.27
CA THR A 108 -21.46 -6.29 -12.45
C THR A 108 -22.06 -7.23 -11.41
N ILE A 109 -22.06 -6.81 -10.15
CA ILE A 109 -22.56 -7.57 -9.00
C ILE A 109 -23.54 -6.69 -8.21
N SER A 110 -24.67 -7.26 -7.77
CA SER A 110 -25.64 -6.56 -6.92
C SER A 110 -25.19 -6.53 -5.46
N GLY A 111 -25.18 -5.34 -4.84
CA GLY A 111 -24.82 -5.15 -3.43
C GLY A 111 -23.75 -4.08 -3.20
N SER A 112 -23.50 -3.72 -1.94
CA SER A 112 -22.54 -2.68 -1.52
C SER A 112 -21.10 -3.13 -1.38
N THR A 113 -20.85 -4.42 -1.56
CA THR A 113 -19.52 -5.00 -1.60
C THR A 113 -19.45 -6.03 -2.70
N SER A 114 -18.41 -5.93 -3.51
CA SER A 114 -18.13 -6.88 -4.58
C SER A 114 -16.72 -7.42 -4.40
N THR A 115 -16.53 -8.72 -4.64
CA THR A 115 -15.23 -9.38 -4.50
C THR A 115 -14.82 -10.01 -5.80
N LEU A 116 -13.60 -9.71 -6.23
CA LEU A 116 -12.95 -10.30 -7.38
C LEU A 116 -11.82 -11.22 -6.91
N HIS A 117 -11.75 -12.40 -7.51
CA HIS A 117 -10.75 -13.41 -7.17
C HIS A 117 -9.89 -13.70 -8.40
N TYR A 118 -8.59 -13.41 -8.30
CA TYR A 118 -7.58 -13.89 -9.22
C TYR A 118 -6.92 -15.12 -8.62
N LYS A 119 -7.06 -16.25 -9.31
CA LYS A 119 -6.24 -17.43 -9.05
C LYS A 119 -4.93 -17.25 -9.79
N SER A 120 -3.83 -17.16 -9.07
CA SER A 120 -2.51 -16.83 -9.62
C SER A 120 -2.46 -15.52 -10.42
N PHE A 121 -1.97 -14.46 -9.79
CA PHE A 121 -1.81 -13.15 -10.41
C PHE A 121 -0.59 -13.12 -11.33
N LEU A 122 -0.80 -12.82 -12.62
CA LEU A 122 0.17 -12.93 -13.71
C LEU A 122 0.30 -11.58 -14.44
N PRO A 123 1.38 -11.35 -15.23
CA PRO A 123 1.64 -10.08 -15.89
C PRO A 123 0.50 -9.55 -16.77
N GLU A 124 -0.28 -10.42 -17.41
CA GLU A 124 -1.45 -10.05 -18.22
C GLU A 124 -2.61 -9.46 -17.41
N HIS A 125 -2.62 -9.69 -16.09
CA HIS A 125 -3.60 -9.11 -15.17
C HIS A 125 -3.18 -7.74 -14.63
N GLU A 126 -1.95 -7.28 -14.91
CA GLU A 126 -1.49 -5.96 -14.51
C GLU A 126 -2.27 -4.84 -15.24
N GLY A 127 -2.41 -3.72 -14.54
CA GLY A 127 -3.02 -2.53 -15.10
C GLY A 127 -4.00 -1.87 -14.13
N ASN A 128 -4.88 -1.05 -14.69
CA ASN A 128 -5.86 -0.30 -13.93
C ASN A 128 -7.12 -1.14 -13.72
N VAL A 129 -7.48 -1.33 -12.46
CA VAL A 129 -8.76 -1.90 -12.05
C VAL A 129 -9.61 -0.80 -11.46
N THR A 130 -10.78 -0.60 -12.06
CA THR A 130 -11.73 0.41 -11.61
C THR A 130 -12.92 -0.27 -10.96
N CYS A 131 -13.35 0.25 -9.83
CA CYS A 131 -14.66 -0.04 -9.29
C CYS A 131 -15.57 1.17 -9.45
N GLU A 132 -16.75 0.94 -10.02
CA GLU A 132 -17.80 1.92 -10.23
C GLU A 132 -19.09 1.45 -9.55
N ALA A 133 -19.83 2.37 -8.93
CA ALA A 133 -21.11 2.05 -8.31
C ALA A 133 -22.10 3.20 -8.45
N PHE A 134 -23.37 2.85 -8.57
CA PHE A 134 -24.47 3.82 -8.60
C PHE A 134 -25.28 3.71 -7.30
N ALA A 135 -25.35 4.82 -6.59
CA ALA A 135 -26.14 4.91 -5.38
C ALA A 135 -27.63 5.12 -5.71
N THR A 136 -28.51 4.70 -4.81
CA THR A 136 -29.97 4.82 -4.98
C THR A 136 -30.45 6.26 -5.07
N ASN A 137 -29.67 7.21 -4.55
CA ASN A 137 -29.91 8.65 -4.65
C ASN A 137 -29.49 9.25 -6.01
N GLY A 138 -28.96 8.44 -6.92
CA GLY A 138 -28.49 8.87 -8.25
C GLY A 138 -27.01 9.27 -8.31
N ASP A 139 -26.29 9.27 -7.18
CA ASP A 139 -24.86 9.57 -7.18
C ASP A 139 -24.06 8.45 -7.83
N LYS A 140 -23.04 8.85 -8.60
CA LYS A 140 -22.10 7.94 -9.24
C LYS A 140 -20.75 8.01 -8.53
N PHE A 141 -20.25 6.87 -8.07
CA PHE A 141 -18.95 6.76 -7.44
C PHE A 141 -18.01 5.94 -8.31
N ARG A 142 -16.73 6.31 -8.32
CA ARG A 142 -15.70 5.63 -9.08
C ARG A 142 -14.35 5.73 -8.38
N VAL A 143 -13.64 4.61 -8.30
CA VAL A 143 -12.26 4.51 -7.79
C VAL A 143 -11.45 3.62 -8.72
N THR A 144 -10.19 3.97 -8.97
CA THR A 144 -9.30 3.21 -9.84
C THR A 144 -7.98 2.99 -9.11
N GLU A 145 -7.55 1.73 -9.07
CA GLU A 145 -6.26 1.32 -8.53
C GLU A 145 -5.41 0.69 -9.62
N GLN A 146 -4.10 0.92 -9.56
CA GLN A 146 -3.14 0.30 -10.46
C GLN A 146 -2.55 -0.93 -9.76
N ILE A 147 -2.88 -2.12 -10.26
CA ILE A 147 -2.32 -3.37 -9.77
C ILE A 147 -1.15 -3.80 -10.65
N ARG A 148 -0.02 -4.11 -10.01
CA ARG A 148 1.21 -4.54 -10.65
C ARG A 148 1.91 -5.56 -9.78
N ILE A 149 2.64 -6.49 -10.39
CA ILE A 149 3.53 -7.37 -9.66
C ILE A 149 4.70 -6.50 -9.16
N ALA A 150 4.97 -6.58 -7.87
CA ALA A 150 6.08 -5.91 -7.22
C ALA A 150 7.34 -6.79 -7.24
N GLY A 151 7.16 -8.11 -7.10
CA GLY A 151 8.27 -9.04 -6.92
C GLY A 151 7.93 -10.47 -7.28
N CYS A 152 8.94 -11.33 -7.20
CA CYS A 152 8.77 -12.77 -7.23
C CYS A 152 8.57 -13.33 -5.81
N GLN A 153 8.24 -14.63 -5.74
CA GLN A 153 8.48 -15.40 -4.53
C GLN A 153 9.98 -15.38 -4.18
N ASP A 154 10.31 -15.59 -2.92
CA ASP A 154 11.68 -15.50 -2.43
C ASP A 154 12.64 -16.36 -3.26
N ASN A 155 13.80 -15.78 -3.59
CA ASN A 155 14.85 -16.40 -4.39
C ASN A 155 14.52 -16.66 -5.88
N PHE A 156 13.49 -16.04 -6.44
CA PHE A 156 13.19 -16.09 -7.87
C PHE A 156 13.30 -14.70 -8.54
N TYR A 157 13.59 -14.69 -9.84
CA TYR A 157 13.67 -13.49 -10.67
C TYR A 157 13.26 -13.77 -12.13
N GLY A 158 13.18 -12.72 -12.93
CA GLY A 158 12.74 -12.74 -14.33
C GLY A 158 11.27 -12.34 -14.48
N GLN A 159 10.85 -12.09 -15.72
CA GLN A 159 9.48 -11.63 -16.04
C GLN A 159 8.39 -12.61 -15.60
N GLU A 160 8.71 -13.91 -15.58
CA GLU A 160 7.81 -15.00 -15.16
C GLU A 160 8.22 -15.62 -13.82
N CYS A 161 9.18 -15.03 -13.10
CA CYS A 161 9.70 -15.56 -11.84
C CYS A 161 10.10 -17.05 -11.89
N ASN A 162 10.57 -17.52 -13.04
CA ASN A 162 10.97 -18.92 -13.27
C ASN A 162 12.49 -19.14 -13.16
N ARG A 163 13.27 -18.08 -12.90
CA ARG A 163 14.71 -18.17 -12.73
C ARG A 163 15.06 -18.09 -11.26
N VAL A 164 15.91 -19.02 -10.81
CA VAL A 164 16.36 -19.07 -9.41
C VAL A 164 17.54 -18.14 -9.24
N CYS A 165 17.52 -17.31 -8.20
CA CYS A 165 18.66 -16.52 -7.79
C CYS A 165 19.74 -17.41 -7.16
N ASN A 166 20.97 -17.28 -7.66
CA ASN A 166 22.15 -17.93 -7.11
C ASN A 166 23.15 -16.86 -6.68
N CYS A 167 22.74 -16.07 -5.70
CA CYS A 167 23.45 -14.87 -5.27
C CYS A 167 24.57 -15.21 -4.29
N THR A 168 25.70 -14.51 -4.41
CA THR A 168 26.76 -14.56 -3.40
C THR A 168 26.38 -13.74 -2.16
N GLU A 169 27.14 -13.87 -1.07
CA GLU A 169 26.85 -13.28 0.26
C GLU A 169 26.64 -11.75 0.27
N TRP A 170 27.10 -11.04 -0.77
CA TRP A 170 27.00 -9.58 -0.90
C TRP A 170 25.98 -9.11 -1.95
N GLN A 171 25.14 -10.02 -2.45
CA GLN A 171 24.17 -9.73 -3.50
C GLN A 171 22.73 -9.90 -3.01
N THR A 172 21.86 -9.04 -3.50
CA THR A 172 20.41 -9.11 -3.30
C THR A 172 19.74 -9.61 -4.58
N CYS A 173 18.71 -10.43 -4.43
CA CYS A 173 17.90 -10.95 -5.53
C CYS A 173 16.80 -9.94 -5.88
N TYR A 174 16.95 -9.26 -7.02
CA TYR A 174 15.98 -8.32 -7.56
C TYR A 174 15.15 -8.97 -8.68
N ARG A 175 13.84 -8.71 -8.72
CA ARG A 175 12.91 -9.29 -9.70
C ARG A 175 13.38 -9.16 -11.15
N ASP A 176 13.80 -7.96 -11.54
CA ASP A 176 14.09 -7.66 -12.95
C ASP A 176 15.55 -7.96 -13.34
N MET A 177 16.46 -8.07 -12.37
CA MET A 177 17.90 -8.13 -12.60
C MET A 177 18.58 -9.41 -12.07
N GLY A 178 17.89 -10.19 -11.23
CA GLY A 178 18.50 -11.30 -10.49
C GLY A 178 19.47 -10.78 -9.43
N CYS A 179 20.66 -11.35 -9.34
CA CYS A 179 21.64 -11.00 -8.32
C CYS A 179 22.39 -9.71 -8.67
N ALA A 180 22.12 -8.64 -7.94
CA ALA A 180 22.88 -7.39 -8.01
C ALA A 180 23.47 -7.06 -6.63
N PRO A 181 24.58 -6.30 -6.56
CA PRO A 181 25.08 -5.78 -5.29
C PRO A 181 23.95 -5.03 -4.59
N GLY A 182 23.64 -5.39 -3.33
CA GLY A 182 22.65 -4.63 -2.57
C GLY A 182 23.15 -3.21 -2.39
N ASP A 183 22.27 -2.20 -2.54
CA ASP A 183 22.64 -0.83 -2.21
C ASP A 183 23.22 -0.79 -0.79
N ALA A 184 24.46 -0.34 -0.66
CA ALA A 184 25.21 -0.26 0.59
C ALA A 184 24.67 0.81 1.56
N HIS A 185 23.36 1.02 1.57
CA HIS A 185 22.65 1.94 2.46
C HIS A 185 22.04 1.27 3.70
N TYR A 186 22.23 -0.04 3.88
CA TYR A 186 22.01 -0.71 5.17
C TYR A 186 23.18 -1.66 5.47
N GLY A 187 24.18 -1.16 6.20
CA GLY A 187 25.18 -2.03 6.84
C GLY A 187 24.69 -2.58 8.18
N PRO A 188 25.55 -3.31 8.90
CA PRO A 188 26.11 -4.60 8.54
C PRO A 188 25.26 -5.74 9.13
N GLY A 189 25.21 -6.88 8.44
CA GLY A 189 24.81 -8.14 9.06
C GLY A 189 25.61 -8.36 10.34
N ARG A 190 24.92 -8.71 11.42
CA ARG A 190 25.55 -9.21 12.65
C ARG A 190 25.55 -10.75 12.63
N PRO A 191 26.54 -11.37 13.29
CA PRO A 191 27.00 -12.74 13.07
C PRO A 191 26.03 -13.81 13.55
#